data_AF-A0A942Q8E8-F1
#
_entry.id   AF-A0A942Q8E8-F1
#
_cell.length_a   1.000
_cell.length_b   1.000
_cell.length_c   1.000
_cell.angle_alpha   90.00
_cell.angle_beta   90.00
_cell.angle_gamma   90.00
#
_symmetry.space_group_name_H-M   'P 1'
#
loop_
_entity.id
_entity.type
_entity.pdbx_description
1 polymer ?
#
loop_
_entity_poly.entity_id
_entity_poly.type
_entity_poly.pdbx_seq_one_letter_code
_entity_poly.pdbx_strand_id
1 'polypeptide(L)' 'MTHHRADFEALAQTYFTSGQSHCGIIIAVRRDPYELARRLLVLLNRVTAEEMHNQRRYI' A
#
# COMPACT_ATOMS: atom_id res chain seq x y z
N MET A 1 -12.02 6.71 -15.62
CA MET A 1 -10.75 5.96 -15.60
C MET A 1 -10.76 5.03 -14.40
N THR A 2 -10.77 3.72 -14.63
CA THR A 2 -10.88 2.72 -13.57
C THR A 2 -9.46 2.28 -13.24
N HIS A 3 -8.80 2.95 -12.29
CA HIS A 3 -7.49 2.51 -11.83
C HIS A 3 -7.66 1.14 -11.16
N HIS A 4 -7.20 0.10 -11.84
CA HIS A 4 -7.33 -1.26 -11.37
C HIS A 4 -6.13 -1.59 -10.47
N ARG A 5 -6.30 -2.63 -9.64
CA ARG A 5 -5.24 -3.18 -8.79
C ARG A 5 -3.90 -3.34 -9.54
N ALA A 6 -3.97 -3.73 -10.82
CA ALA A 6 -2.81 -3.92 -11.68
C ALA A 6 -1.98 -2.65 -11.90
N ASP A 7 -2.60 -1.47 -11.96
CA ASP A 7 -1.89 -0.20 -12.15
C ASP A 7 -1.02 0.15 -10.93
N PHE A 8 -1.59 0.01 -9.74
CA PHE A 8 -0.84 0.19 -8.48
C PHE A 8 0.20 -0.92 -8.29
N GLU A 9 -0.06 -2.10 -8.85
CA GLU A 9 0.87 -3.20 -8.81
C GLU A 9 2.11 -2.93 -9.68
N ALA A 10 1.90 -2.42 -10.89
CA ALA A 10 2.95 -2.01 -11.81
C ALA A 10 3.75 -0.79 -11.29
N LEU A 11 3.06 0.17 -10.67
CA LEU A 11 3.70 1.35 -10.08
C LEU A 11 4.69 0.95 -8.99
N ALA A 12 4.27 0.12 -8.02
CA ALA A 12 5.20 -0.33 -6.99
C ALA A 12 6.30 -1.22 -7.58
N GLN A 13 6.00 -2.11 -8.53
CA GLN A 13 7.03 -2.93 -9.17
C GLN A 13 8.10 -2.06 -9.84
N THR A 14 7.71 -0.94 -10.45
CA THR A 14 8.63 0.05 -11.03
C THR A 14 9.52 0.68 -9.97
N TYR A 15 8.96 1.06 -8.81
CA TYR A 15 9.76 1.57 -7.69
C TYR A 15 10.76 0.54 -7.15
N PHE A 16 10.34 -0.73 -7.00
CA PHE A 16 11.25 -1.83 -6.61
C PHE A 16 12.36 -2.06 -7.63
N THR A 17 12.01 -2.08 -8.92
CA THR A 17 12.95 -2.41 -10.01
C THR A 17 13.93 -1.26 -10.28
N SER A 18 13.51 -0.01 -10.06
CA SER A 18 14.35 1.18 -10.19
C SER A 18 15.26 1.44 -8.98
N GLY A 19 15.17 0.61 -7.94
CA GLY A 19 15.90 0.82 -6.68
C GLY A 19 15.51 2.11 -5.95
N GLN A 20 14.41 2.75 -6.37
CA GLN A 20 13.92 3.96 -5.74
C GLN A 20 13.16 3.62 -4.46
N SER A 21 13.57 4.30 -3.40
CA SER A 21 12.89 4.20 -2.11
C SER A 21 11.48 4.80 -2.21
N HIS A 22 10.48 4.05 -1.76
CA HIS A 22 9.09 4.51 -1.68
C HIS A 22 8.58 4.41 -0.24
N CYS A 23 7.70 5.33 0.15
CA CYS A 23 7.15 5.42 1.52
C CYS A 23 6.20 4.25 1.92
N GLY A 24 6.19 3.16 1.15
CA GLY A 24 5.30 2.01 1.32
C GLY A 24 3.98 2.17 0.57
N ILE A 25 3.54 1.11 -0.08
CA ILE A 25 2.29 1.10 -0.87
C ILE A 25 1.31 0.11 -0.22
N ILE A 26 0.16 0.64 0.19
CA ILE A 26 -0.95 -0.14 0.77
C ILE A 26 -2.00 -0.33 -0.32
N ILE A 27 -2.20 -1.57 -0.75
CA ILE A 27 -3.23 -1.92 -1.74
C ILE A 27 -4.38 -2.58 -0.99
N ALA A 28 -5.55 -1.95 -1.03
CA ALA A 28 -6.75 -2.50 -0.42
C ALA A 28 -7.77 -2.95 -1.48
N VAL A 29 -8.46 -4.04 -1.19
CA VAL A 29 -9.58 -4.49 -2.01
C VAL A 29 -10.79 -3.58 -1.73
N ARG A 30 -11.66 -3.33 -2.73
CA ARG A 30 -12.90 -2.55 -2.54
C ARG A 30 -13.72 -3.17 -1.40
N ARG A 31 -13.77 -2.46 -0.28
CA ARG A 31 -14.62 -2.74 0.89
C ARG A 31 -15.30 -1.44 1.30
N ASP A 32 -16.18 -1.56 2.29
CA ASP A 32 -16.78 -0.39 2.91
C ASP A 32 -15.69 0.56 3.44
N PRO A 33 -15.79 1.88 3.20
CA PRO A 33 -14.78 2.85 3.60
C PRO A 33 -14.50 2.83 5.11
N TYR A 34 -15.49 2.47 5.93
CA TYR A 34 -15.31 2.37 7.38
C TYR A 34 -14.40 1.18 7.76
N GLU A 35 -14.61 0.02 7.15
CA GLU A 35 -13.74 -1.15 7.37
C GLU A 35 -12.33 -0.91 6.87
N LEU A 36 -12.20 -0.20 5.75
CA LEU A 36 -10.90 0.19 5.19
C LEU A 36 -10.13 1.07 6.19
N ALA A 37 -10.77 2.14 6.69
CA ALA A 37 -10.15 3.05 7.65
C ALA A 37 -9.75 2.33 8.94
N ARG A 38 -10.59 1.42 9.45
CA ARG A 38 -10.30 0.64 10.65
C ARG A 38 -9.08 -0.26 10.45
N ARG A 39 -9.01 -0.99 9.33
CA ARG A 39 -7.85 -1.87 9.03
C ARG A 39 -6.58 -1.07 8.78
N LEU A 40 -6.71 0.07 8.09
CA LEU A 40 -5.60 1.00 7.86
C LEU A 40 -5.04 1.51 9.18
N LEU A 41 -5.89 1.95 10.11
CA LEU A 41 -5.46 2.40 11.44
C LEU A 41 -4.78 1.30 12.24
N VAL A 42 -5.32 0.07 12.24
CA VAL A 42 -4.68 -1.07 12.92
C VAL A 42 -3.30 -1.37 12.31
N LEU A 43 -3.16 -1.27 11.00
CA LEU A 43 -1.90 -1.47 10.32
C LEU A 43 -0.90 -0.37 10.71
N LEU A 44 -1.27 0.90 10.54
CA LEU A 44 -0.43 2.05 10.89
C LEU A 44 -0.04 2.08 12.37
N ASN A 45 -0.86 1.54 13.26
CA ASN A 45 -0.54 1.46 14.69
C ASN A 45 0.43 0.29 15.02
N ARG A 46 0.67 -0.62 14.07
CA ARG A 46 1.57 -1.79 14.23
C ARG A 46 2.87 -1.65 13.46
N VAL A 47 2.93 -0.79 12.44
CA VAL A 47 4.16 -0.54 11.66
C VAL A 47 4.66 0.86 11.89
N THR A 48 5.97 0.96 12.13
CA THR A 48 6.68 2.23 12.11
C THR A 48 6.90 2.72 10.67
N ALA A 49 7.18 4.00 10.51
CA ALA A 49 7.46 4.59 9.20
C ALA A 49 8.65 3.94 8.49
N GLU A 50 9.67 3.49 9.24
CA GLU A 50 10.80 2.74 8.70
C GLU A 50 10.42 1.34 8.22
N GLU A 51 9.53 0.64 8.92
CA GLU A 51 9.04 -0.68 8.47
C GLU A 51 8.09 -0.59 7.27
N MET A 52 7.42 0.55 7.10
CA MET A 52 6.64 0.86 5.91
C MET A 52 7.50 1.24 4.71
N HIS A 53 8.72 1.72 4.95
CA HIS A 53 9.66 2.06 3.89
C HIS A 53 9.97 0.85 3.03
N ASN A 54 9.78 1.00 1.72
CA ASN A 54 9.94 -0.07 0.73
C ASN A 54 9.09 -1.34 0.95
N GLN A 55 7.99 -1.28 1.70
CA GLN A 55 7.09 -2.42 1.84
C GLN A 55 5.81 -2.28 1.02
N ARG A 56 5.38 -3.40 0.43
CA ARG A 56 4.04 -3.56 -0.16
C ARG A 56 3.19 -4.34 0.82
N ARG A 57 2.05 -3.80 1.21
CA ARG A 57 1.09 -4.49 2.09
C ARG A 57 -0.30 -4.50 1.48
N TYR A 58 -0.98 -5.62 1.67
CA TYR A 58 -2.33 -5.85 1.18
C TYR A 58 -3.29 -5.89 2.38
N ILE A 59 -4.38 -5.11 2.34
CA ILE A 59 -5.40 -5.08 3.42
C ILE A 59 -6.81 -5.37 2.94
#